data_AF-A0ABD4EG14-F1
#
_entry.id   AF-A0ABD4EG14-F1
#
_cell.length_a   1.000
_cell.length_b   1.000
_cell.length_c   1.000
_cell.angle_alpha   90.00
_cell.angle_beta   90.00
_cell.angle_gamma   90.00
#
_symmetry.space_group_name_H-M   'P 1'
#
loop_
_entity.id
_entity.type
_entity.pdbx_description
1 polymer ?
#
loop_
_entity_poly.entity_id
_entity_poly.type
_entity_poly.pdbx_seq_one_letter_code
_entity_poly.pdbx_strand_id
1 'polypeptide(L)'
;MMTYHDRVMKLRAEKKRMGFSFRFEDLFSEEELLNMTVAQRKTAEKKFIREIDNMHDVRMPFSSQDGFKNKLYNLEYQYNEVKKNFKVV
;
A
#
# COMPACT_ATOMS: atom_id res chain seq x y z
N MET A 1 4.32 9.50 -15.78
CA MET A 1 4.25 9.75 -14.33
C MET A 1 4.26 8.39 -13.64
N MET A 2 5.08 8.18 -12.60
CA MET A 2 5.05 6.94 -11.82
C MET A 2 3.72 6.85 -11.08
N THR A 3 3.00 5.74 -11.28
CA THR A 3 1.78 5.41 -10.54
C THR A 3 2.11 4.81 -9.17
N TYR A 4 1.13 4.70 -8.28
CA TYR A 4 1.35 3.97 -7.03
C TYR A 4 1.60 2.48 -7.26
N HIS A 5 1.01 1.91 -8.31
CA HIS A 5 1.27 0.53 -8.72
C HIS A 5 2.73 0.32 -9.11
N ASP A 6 3.32 1.26 -9.85
CA ASP A 6 4.76 1.22 -10.18
C ASP A 6 5.64 1.24 -8.92
N ARG A 7 5.25 2.03 -7.91
CA ARG A 7 5.96 2.08 -6.62
C ARG A 7 5.86 0.75 -5.87
N VAL A 8 4.69 0.10 -5.88
CA VAL A 8 4.52 -1.24 -5.30
C VAL A 8 5.36 -2.27 -6.05
N MET A 9 5.45 -2.19 -7.38
CA MET A 9 6.29 -3.08 -8.19
C MET A 9 7.78 -2.90 -7.91
N LYS A 10 8.23 -1.67 -7.69
CA LYS A 10 9.60 -1.39 -7.24
C LYS A 10 9.87 -2.02 -5.88
N LEU A 11 8.96 -1.83 -4.92
CA LEU A 11 9.07 -2.44 -3.58
C LEU A 11 9.09 -3.97 -3.66
N ARG A 12 8.29 -4.57 -4.55
CA ARG A 12 8.32 -6.02 -4.83
C ARG A 12 9.69 -6.45 -5.36
N ALA A 13 10.26 -5.73 -6.32
CA ALA A 13 11.58 -6.04 -6.87
C ALA A 13 12.68 -5.99 -5.79
N GLU A 14 12.58 -5.06 -4.84
CA GLU A 14 13.50 -4.96 -3.70
C GLU A 14 13.33 -6.11 -2.69
N LYS A 15 12.08 -6.47 -2.35
CA LYS A 15 11.79 -7.54 -1.38
C LYS A 15 12.06 -8.94 -1.96
N LYS A 16 12.06 -9.11 -3.29
CA LYS A 16 12.24 -10.39 -4.01
C LYS A 16 11.30 -11.50 -3.53
N ARG A 17 10.08 -11.14 -3.13
CA ARG A 17 9.04 -12.06 -2.61
C ARG A 17 7.77 -11.96 -3.44
N MET A 18 7.08 -13.09 -3.58
CA MET A 18 5.79 -13.20 -4.29
C MET A 18 4.59 -12.70 -3.45
N GLY A 19 4.81 -12.39 -2.17
CA GLY A 19 3.82 -11.82 -1.29
C GLY A 19 4.46 -11.19 -0.05
N PHE A 20 3.97 -10.03 0.36
CA PHE A 20 4.48 -9.30 1.52
C PHE A 20 3.48 -8.25 2.04
N SER A 21 3.59 -7.92 3.32
CA SER A 21 2.93 -6.75 3.90
C SER A 21 3.84 -5.53 3.80
N PHE A 22 3.26 -4.36 3.60
CA PHE A 22 3.96 -3.08 3.53
C PHE A 22 3.08 -1.93 4.02
N ARG A 23 3.68 -0.83 4.46
CA ARG A 23 2.96 0.41 4.77
C ARG A 23 2.99 1.35 3.59
N PHE A 24 2.10 2.33 3.57
CA PHE A 24 2.10 3.36 2.51
C PHE A 24 3.44 4.10 2.43
N GLU A 25 4.08 4.33 3.58
CA GLU A 25 5.38 5.00 3.66
C GLU A 25 6.51 4.20 2.99
N ASP A 26 6.43 2.87 2.97
CA ASP A 26 7.43 2.00 2.31
C ASP A 26 7.47 2.19 0.78
N LEU A 27 6.47 2.86 0.19
CA LEU A 27 6.42 3.21 -1.23
C LEU A 27 7.27 4.43 -1.60
N PHE A 28 7.82 5.11 -0.60
CA PHE A 28 8.58 6.34 -0.74
C PHE A 28 9.97 6.16 -0.15
N SER A 29 10.91 6.92 -0.70
CA SER A 29 12.26 7.00 -0.12
C SER A 29 12.22 7.85 1.16
N GLU A 30 13.18 7.66 2.08
CA GLU A 30 13.28 8.49 3.29
C GLU A 30 13.31 9.99 2.97
N GLU A 31 14.02 10.39 1.91
CA GLU A 31 14.07 11.78 1.45
C GLU A 31 12.70 12.29 0.96
N GLU A 32 11.91 11.47 0.27
CA GLU A 32 10.57 11.84 -0.17
C GLU A 32 9.65 12.01 1.04
N LEU A 33 9.74 11.10 2.02
CA LEU A 33 8.96 11.19 3.26
C LEU A 33 9.34 12.45 4.04
N LEU A 34 10.62 12.74 4.23
CA LEU A 34 11.10 13.94 4.93
C LEU A 34 10.57 15.23 4.29
N ASN A 35 10.45 15.25 2.96
CA ASN A 35 9.89 16.39 2.21
C ASN A 35 8.35 16.44 2.21
N MET A 36 7.67 15.35 2.57
CA MET A 36 6.21 15.29 2.63
C MET A 36 5.69 15.61 4.03
N THR A 37 4.85 16.64 4.11
CA THR A 37 4.08 16.94 5.33
C THR A 37 3.09 15.81 5.65
N VAL A 38 2.72 15.68 6.92
CA VAL A 38 1.69 14.73 7.38
C VAL A 38 0.40 14.88 6.57
N ALA A 39 -0.04 16.13 6.30
CA ALA A 39 -1.25 16.41 5.51
C ALA A 39 -1.15 15.91 4.05
N GLN A 40 0.01 16.05 3.42
CA GLN A 40 0.26 15.53 2.08
C GLN A 40 0.26 14.01 2.07
N ARG A 41 0.91 13.36 3.06
CA ARG A 41 0.87 11.89 3.20
C ARG A 41 -0.57 11.38 3.35
N LYS A 42 -1.39 12.05 4.17
CA LYS A 42 -2.84 11.77 4.37
C LYS A 42 -3.60 11.77 3.04
N THR A 43 -3.32 12.78 2.21
CA THR A 43 -4.01 12.99 0.94
C THR A 43 -3.54 11.98 -0.10
N ALA A 44 -2.24 11.72 -0.15
CA ALA A 44 -1.63 10.73 -1.02
C ALA A 44 -2.12 9.31 -0.69
N GLU A 45 -2.18 8.95 0.59
CA GLU A 45 -2.67 7.64 1.04
C GLU A 45 -4.15 7.45 0.69
N LYS A 46 -5.00 8.46 0.93
CA LYS A 46 -6.41 8.43 0.51
C LYS A 46 -6.55 8.19 -1.00
N LYS A 47 -5.68 8.79 -1.81
CA LYS A 47 -5.66 8.57 -3.26
C LYS A 47 -5.22 7.15 -3.59
N PHE A 48 -4.16 6.67 -2.95
CA PHE A 48 -3.68 5.30 -3.09
C PHE A 48 -4.78 4.27 -2.80
N ILE A 49 -5.52 4.43 -1.71
CA ILE A 49 -6.60 3.50 -1.35
C ILE A 49 -7.71 3.45 -2.40
N ARG A 50 -8.07 4.59 -3.00
CA ARG A 50 -9.01 4.62 -4.13
C ARG A 50 -8.46 3.90 -5.36
N GLU A 51 -7.14 3.89 -5.53
CA GLU A 51 -6.48 3.17 -6.61
C GLU A 51 -6.30 1.68 -6.32
N ILE A 52 -6.22 1.26 -5.04
CA ILE A 52 -6.14 -0.16 -4.64
C ILE A 52 -7.31 -0.97 -5.22
N ASP A 53 -8.51 -0.41 -5.27
CA ASP A 53 -9.67 -1.08 -5.87
C ASP A 53 -9.46 -1.46 -7.34
N ASN A 54 -8.52 -0.78 -8.03
CA ASN A 54 -8.12 -1.06 -9.41
C ASN A 54 -6.83 -1.90 -9.51
N MET A 55 -6.21 -2.28 -8.38
CA MET A 55 -5.02 -3.13 -8.32
C MET A 55 -5.42 -4.55 -7.93
N HIS A 56 -5.14 -5.53 -8.77
CA HIS A 56 -5.55 -6.92 -8.53
C HIS A 56 -4.61 -7.70 -7.59
N ASP A 57 -3.45 -7.12 -7.31
CA ASP A 57 -2.31 -7.70 -6.60
C ASP A 57 -2.04 -7.00 -5.26
N VAL A 58 -2.76 -5.92 -4.97
CA VAL A 58 -2.69 -5.18 -3.71
C VAL A 58 -4.05 -5.22 -3.04
N ARG A 59 -4.08 -5.47 -1.73
CA ARG A 59 -5.31 -5.35 -0.95
C ARG A 59 -5.05 -4.72 0.41
N MET A 60 -6.10 -4.15 0.97
CA MET A 60 -6.16 -3.86 2.40
C MET A 60 -6.61 -5.13 3.15
N PRO A 61 -5.93 -5.55 4.23
CA PRO A 61 -6.37 -6.69 5.04
C PRO A 61 -7.69 -6.38 5.76
N PHE A 62 -8.54 -7.40 5.91
CA PHE A 62 -9.86 -7.31 6.54
C PHE A 62 -9.84 -6.67 7.95
N SER A 63 -8.78 -6.92 8.72
CA SER A 63 -8.58 -6.34 10.06
C SER A 63 -8.52 -4.81 10.09
N SER A 64 -8.30 -4.18 8.93
CA SER A 64 -8.25 -2.73 8.78
C SER A 64 -9.55 -2.12 8.27
N GLN A 65 -10.52 -2.90 7.75
CA GLN A 65 -11.76 -2.35 7.16
C GLN A 65 -12.67 -1.68 8.20
N ASP A 66 -12.83 -2.28 9.39
CA ASP A 66 -13.68 -1.73 10.46
C ASP A 66 -13.07 -0.49 11.16
N GLY A 67 -11.74 -0.34 11.13
CA GLY A 67 -11.00 0.74 11.79
C GLY A 67 -10.47 1.85 10.88
N PHE A 68 -10.70 1.75 9.56
CA PHE A 68 -10.01 2.56 8.54
C PHE A 68 -10.25 4.07 8.68
N LYS A 69 -11.45 4.49 9.12
CA LYS A 69 -11.82 5.92 9.18
C LYS A 69 -10.92 6.77 10.09
N ASN A 70 -10.28 6.17 11.10
CA ASN A 70 -9.47 6.88 12.09
C ASN A 70 -7.95 6.55 12.05
N LYS A 71 -7.50 5.61 11.20
CA LYS A 71 -6.14 5.03 11.27
C LYS A 71 -5.28 5.21 10.01
N LEU A 72 -5.52 6.27 9.23
CA LEU A 72 -4.86 6.65 7.96
C LEU A 72 -3.30 6.79 7.96
N TYR A 73 -2.57 6.12 8.86
CA TYR A 73 -1.10 6.07 8.95
C TYR A 73 -0.56 4.73 9.46
N ASN A 74 -1.42 3.90 10.06
CA ASN A 74 -1.01 2.64 10.69
C ASN A 74 -1.60 1.45 9.94
N LEU A 75 -1.76 1.60 8.63
CA LEU A 75 -2.33 0.57 7.79
C LEU A 75 -1.23 -0.21 7.13
N GLU A 76 -1.31 -1.53 7.31
CA GLU A 76 -0.53 -2.47 6.53
C GLU A 76 -1.36 -2.91 5.34
N TYR A 77 -0.79 -2.75 4.16
CA TYR A 77 -1.30 -3.24 2.90
C TYR A 77 -0.62 -4.57 2.58
N GLN A 78 -1.28 -5.41 1.80
CA GLN A 78 -0.73 -6.70 1.38
C GLN A 78 -0.58 -6.73 -0.13
N TYR A 79 0.63 -7.02 -0.59
CA TYR A 79 0.89 -7.39 -1.97
C TYR A 79 0.92 -8.92 -2.10
N ASN A 80 0.29 -9.47 -3.13
CA ASN A 80 0.45 -10.86 -3.55
C ASN A 80 0.38 -11.00 -5.07
N GLU A 81 1.41 -11.62 -5.64
CA GLU A 81 1.50 -11.93 -7.07
C GLU A 81 0.60 -13.11 -7.47
N VAL A 82 0.34 -14.04 -6.55
CA VAL A 82 -0.43 -15.26 -6.83
C VAL A 82 -1.91 -15.07 -6.49
N LYS A 83 -2.75 -14.88 -7.53
CA LYS A 83 -4.22 -14.72 -7.45
C LYS A 83 -4.96 -15.78 -6.59
N LYS A 84 -4.39 -16.97 -6.39
CA LYS A 84 -5.05 -18.13 -5.76
C LYS A 84 -4.89 -18.25 -4.25
N ASN A 85 -4.04 -17.44 -3.61
CA ASN A 85 -3.77 -17.57 -2.17
C ASN A 85 -4.49 -16.53 -1.30
N PHE A 86 -5.34 -15.69 -1.88
CA PHE A 86 -6.37 -15.00 -1.11
C PHE A 86 -7.48 -16.00 -0.76
N LYS A 87 -7.16 -16.98 0.09
CA LYS A 87 -8.19 -17.70 0.82
C LYS A 87 -8.94 -16.65 1.63
N VAL A 88 -10.16 -16.37 1.20
CA VAL A 88 -11.22 -15.91 2.08
C VAL A 88 -11.32 -17.03 3.12
N VAL A 89 -10.75 -16.80 4.31
CA VAL A 89 -11.02 -17.63 5.48
C VAL A 89 -12.29 -17.10 6.09
#